data_AF-D9XAL4-F1
#
_entry.id   AF-D9XAL4-F1
#
_cell.length_a   1.000
_cell.length_b   1.000
_cell.length_c   1.000
_cell.angle_alpha   90.00
_cell.angle_beta   90.00
_cell.angle_gamma   90.00
#
_symmetry.space_group_name_H-M   'P 1'
#
loop_
_entity.id
_entity.type
_entity.pdbx_description
1 polymer ?
#
loop_
_entity_poly.entity_id
_entity_poly.type
_entity_poly.pdbx_seq_one_letter_code
_entity_poly.pdbx_strand_id
1 'polypeptide(L)'
;MSRSGRRHRLLVAHTSLRAHLPPRFITDREDLVTGGVRRPRSGDPCARTDRADGVSRGKCESVERAQEHAPAKGPDRPVPRPGETGTALELLVHGVGGTTPQEMLNDPRTVRITGDNIAAVFRRADDVDAETSSAAHRDGPVPEAYVWCNLTSGNGTRALWLLLLPFMVINLAHWMRPCSRGRRRTVRLYGLLVRLAGLTLTVLLVAAACEVALDLAAWQCAGTRACADRHSWLGFLSPTVSDGGWWSSPGRRLALASFVPAALTGLLWYLSRRTWSDYESQQPLSRDPEPEEDGGPTALGRPGFWYGRRLVARLRAAHTAAGLVTVAAAVASAAARHDRRPGGPAVLNTLGVLLEAALAACAVAVVWVVCRRGRSERRLDRQLDERFVRRLPLVALVLLALCLLYAAWERPGWESSGRLPGDATFGGVALVQGLLVIVLAAVAHVLHRTDPDRRSVLRGLGGPAVAML
;
A
#
# COMPACT_ATOMS: atom_id res chain seq x y z
N MET A 1 -5.41 38.47 28.76
CA MET A 1 -5.10 38.07 27.38
C MET A 1 -5.32 36.56 27.26
N SER A 2 -6.50 36.12 26.82
CA SER A 2 -6.84 34.70 26.62
C SER A 2 -7.08 34.48 25.13
N ARG A 3 -6.26 33.63 24.49
CA ARG A 3 -6.36 33.32 23.05
C ARG A 3 -7.28 32.13 22.85
N SER A 4 -8.48 32.42 22.35
CA SER A 4 -9.46 31.45 21.86
C SER A 4 -8.94 30.74 20.60
N GLY A 5 -8.72 29.43 20.69
CA GLY A 5 -8.42 28.55 19.56
C GLY A 5 -9.71 28.04 18.91
N ARG A 6 -9.95 28.42 17.65
CA ARG A 6 -11.09 27.92 16.85
C ARG A 6 -10.90 26.43 16.54
N ARG A 7 -11.82 25.59 17.03
CA ARG A 7 -11.97 24.18 16.62
C ARG A 7 -12.64 24.11 15.26
N HIS A 8 -12.08 23.35 14.33
CA HIS A 8 -12.73 23.03 13.05
C HIS A 8 -13.58 21.77 13.23
N ARG A 9 -14.90 21.91 13.09
CA ARG A 9 -15.87 20.82 13.15
C ARG A 9 -16.03 20.19 11.76
N LEU A 10 -15.98 18.86 11.68
CA LEU A 10 -16.40 18.11 10.50
C LEU A 10 -17.48 17.12 10.95
N LEU A 11 -18.72 17.32 10.52
CA LEU A 11 -19.86 16.44 10.81
C LEU A 11 -19.90 15.35 9.74
N VAL A 12 -19.94 14.07 10.14
CA VAL A 12 -20.18 12.95 9.21
C VAL A 12 -21.23 12.04 9.85
N ALA A 13 -22.35 11.82 9.15
CA ALA A 13 -23.43 10.95 9.62
C ALA A 13 -23.16 9.48 9.21
N HIS A 14 -23.16 8.58 10.19
CA HIS A 14 -23.07 7.13 9.99
C HIS A 14 -24.30 6.44 10.60
N THR A 15 -24.93 5.54 9.84
CA THR A 15 -26.07 4.74 10.28
C THR A 15 -25.64 3.26 10.41
N SER A 16 -26.22 2.59 11.41
CA SER A 16 -25.81 1.37 12.12
C SER A 16 -25.51 0.09 11.32
N LEU A 17 -24.68 -0.77 11.94
CA LEU A 17 -24.35 -2.15 11.55
C LEU A 17 -24.61 -3.10 12.73
N ARG A 18 -25.48 -4.12 12.57
CA ARG A 18 -25.37 -5.39 13.33
C ARG A 18 -26.25 -6.50 12.76
N ALA A 19 -25.86 -7.06 11.62
CA ALA A 19 -26.18 -8.44 11.28
C ALA A 19 -25.12 -8.99 10.33
N HIS A 20 -24.52 -10.12 10.68
CA HIS A 20 -23.58 -10.94 9.89
C HIS A 20 -22.07 -10.62 9.98
N LEU A 21 -21.43 -10.99 11.09
CA LEU A 21 -20.05 -11.47 11.11
C LEU A 21 -19.95 -12.69 12.06
N PRO A 22 -19.30 -13.80 11.67
CA PRO A 22 -19.20 -15.02 12.48
C PRO A 22 -18.06 -14.92 13.54
N PRO A 23 -18.15 -15.65 14.67
CA PRO A 23 -17.19 -15.54 15.76
C PRO A 23 -15.96 -16.42 15.51
N ARG A 24 -14.76 -15.83 15.46
CA ARG A 24 -13.52 -16.56 15.74
C ARG A 24 -12.49 -15.67 16.46
N PHE A 25 -11.93 -16.25 17.52
CA PHE A 25 -10.83 -15.81 18.40
C PHE A 25 -11.21 -14.94 19.60
N ILE A 26 -11.77 -15.61 20.61
CA ILE A 26 -11.63 -15.26 22.03
C ILE A 26 -10.91 -16.44 22.70
N THR A 27 -9.67 -16.22 23.15
CA THR A 27 -8.91 -16.94 24.20
C THR A 27 -7.75 -15.96 24.53
N ASP A 28 -7.48 -15.49 25.73
CA ASP A 28 -7.50 -16.11 27.04
C ASP A 28 -7.99 -15.15 28.14
N ARG A 29 -8.73 -15.70 29.10
CA ARG A 29 -8.78 -15.18 30.48
C ARG A 29 -9.17 -16.33 31.41
N GLU A 30 -8.17 -17.06 31.91
CA GLU A 30 -8.30 -17.84 33.13
C GLU A 30 -8.18 -16.87 34.32
N ASP A 31 -9.20 -16.81 35.18
CA ASP A 31 -9.06 -17.19 36.59
C ASP A 31 -10.37 -17.00 37.38
N LEU A 32 -10.74 -18.12 38.02
CA LEU A 32 -11.35 -18.31 39.35
C LEU A 32 -12.78 -17.82 39.70
N VAL A 33 -13.59 -18.84 40.06
CA VAL A 33 -14.35 -19.02 41.33
C VAL A 33 -15.88 -19.13 41.26
N THR A 34 -16.29 -20.41 41.35
CA THR A 34 -17.40 -21.03 42.10
C THR A 34 -18.86 -20.74 41.76
N GLY A 35 -19.63 -21.83 41.63
CA GLY A 35 -20.97 -21.89 42.23
C GLY A 35 -22.07 -22.47 41.36
N GLY A 36 -22.21 -23.81 41.39
CA GLY A 36 -23.51 -24.43 41.67
C GLY A 36 -24.60 -24.48 40.59
N VAL A 37 -24.85 -25.72 40.14
CA VAL A 37 -26.18 -26.31 39.86
C VAL A 37 -26.90 -25.90 38.56
N ARG A 38 -26.97 -26.86 37.62
CA ARG A 38 -28.22 -27.22 36.91
C ARG A 38 -28.14 -28.61 36.27
N ARG A 39 -29.18 -29.42 36.51
CA ARG A 39 -29.50 -30.67 35.80
C ARG A 39 -30.30 -30.38 34.50
N PRO A 40 -30.39 -31.35 33.56
CA PRO A 40 -30.54 -31.10 32.11
C PRO A 40 -31.85 -31.62 31.49
N ARG A 41 -31.90 -31.59 30.15
CA ARG A 41 -32.86 -32.19 29.17
C ARG A 41 -33.88 -31.19 28.62
N SER A 42 -34.29 -31.18 27.35
CA SER A 42 -34.20 -32.07 26.18
C SER A 42 -34.68 -31.25 24.96
N GLY A 43 -34.16 -31.44 23.74
CA GLY A 43 -34.85 -32.28 22.76
C GLY A 43 -35.35 -31.48 21.55
N ASP A 44 -34.57 -31.52 20.48
CA ASP A 44 -34.88 -31.30 19.05
C ASP A 44 -35.99 -32.27 18.51
N PRO A 45 -36.39 -32.31 17.21
CA PRO A 45 -36.35 -31.36 16.08
C PRO A 45 -37.58 -31.45 15.09
N CYS A 46 -37.44 -30.87 13.87
CA CYS A 46 -38.06 -31.18 12.54
C CYS A 46 -39.36 -30.44 12.13
N ALA A 47 -39.66 -30.11 10.86
CA ALA A 47 -38.95 -30.08 9.56
C ALA A 47 -39.92 -29.57 8.44
N ARG A 48 -39.34 -29.10 7.30
CA ARG A 48 -39.83 -29.16 5.88
C ARG A 48 -41.11 -28.39 5.47
N THR A 49 -41.37 -27.91 4.25
CA THR A 49 -40.83 -27.94 2.85
C THR A 49 -41.58 -26.81 2.09
N ASP A 50 -40.97 -25.93 1.27
CA ASP A 50 -40.57 -26.01 -0.15
C ASP A 50 -41.67 -25.97 -1.26
N ARG A 51 -41.42 -25.06 -2.23
CA ARG A 51 -41.92 -24.90 -3.63
C ARG A 51 -43.33 -24.35 -3.90
N ALA A 52 -43.66 -23.73 -5.04
CA ALA A 52 -43.05 -22.90 -6.10
C ALA A 52 -44.03 -22.87 -7.30
N ASP A 53 -43.94 -21.81 -8.12
CA ASP A 53 -44.36 -21.67 -9.52
C ASP A 53 -45.83 -21.31 -9.89
N GLY A 54 -45.95 -20.35 -10.82
CA GLY A 54 -47.18 -20.08 -11.58
C GLY A 54 -47.28 -18.70 -12.24
N VAL A 55 -46.76 -18.58 -13.47
CA VAL A 55 -46.83 -17.42 -14.38
C VAL A 55 -48.20 -17.30 -15.07
N SER A 56 -48.72 -16.08 -15.29
CA SER A 56 -49.45 -15.73 -16.53
C SER A 56 -49.55 -14.22 -16.81
N ARG A 57 -49.49 -13.88 -18.10
CA ARG A 57 -49.53 -12.54 -18.73
C ARG A 57 -50.96 -12.21 -19.22
N GLY A 58 -51.30 -10.92 -19.27
CA GLY A 58 -52.37 -10.35 -20.12
C GLY A 58 -52.82 -8.99 -19.56
N LYS A 59 -52.40 -7.84 -20.12
CA LYS A 59 -52.90 -7.09 -21.29
C LYS A 59 -53.68 -5.85 -20.82
N CYS A 60 -53.31 -4.70 -21.42
CA CYS A 60 -53.81 -3.36 -21.18
C CYS A 60 -55.32 -3.20 -21.37
N GLU A 61 -55.94 -2.35 -20.55
CA GLU A 61 -57.07 -1.51 -20.95
C GLU A 61 -57.07 -0.20 -20.14
N SER A 62 -57.27 0.88 -20.87
CA SER A 62 -57.35 2.26 -20.41
C SER A 62 -58.80 2.73 -20.50
N VAL A 63 -59.40 3.18 -19.40
CA VAL A 63 -60.62 4.01 -19.43
C VAL A 63 -60.54 5.08 -18.35
N GLU A 64 -60.91 6.27 -18.78
CA GLU A 64 -60.90 7.57 -18.15
C GLU A 64 -62.04 7.76 -17.11
N ARG A 65 -61.73 8.53 -16.06
CA ARG A 65 -62.59 9.34 -15.17
C ARG A 65 -63.97 8.83 -14.72
N ALA A 66 -64.10 8.70 -13.40
CA ALA A 66 -65.23 9.27 -12.67
C ALA A 66 -64.74 9.80 -11.30
N GLN A 67 -64.80 11.12 -11.13
CA GLN A 67 -64.70 11.79 -9.83
C GLN A 67 -66.03 11.62 -9.12
N GLU A 68 -66.05 10.95 -7.96
CA GLU A 68 -67.19 11.09 -7.07
C GLU A 68 -66.81 10.87 -5.58
N HIS A 69 -66.98 11.95 -4.82
CA HIS A 69 -67.24 12.06 -3.37
C HIS A 69 -66.16 11.68 -2.33
N ALA A 70 -65.62 12.73 -1.71
CA ALA A 70 -64.89 12.67 -0.45
C ALA A 70 -65.86 12.55 0.75
N PRO A 71 -65.48 11.80 1.81
CA PRO A 71 -65.95 12.07 3.15
C PRO A 71 -64.81 12.48 4.10
N ALA A 72 -65.09 13.59 4.77
CA ALA A 72 -64.73 13.98 6.14
C ALA A 72 -63.39 13.56 6.77
N LYS A 73 -62.61 14.62 7.02
CA LYS A 73 -61.49 14.81 7.96
C LYS A 73 -61.76 14.18 9.35
N GLY A 74 -60.96 13.19 9.74
CA GLY A 74 -60.79 12.69 11.11
C GLY A 74 -59.32 12.85 11.55
N PRO A 75 -59.02 12.88 12.87
CA PRO A 75 -57.89 13.63 13.42
C PRO A 75 -56.52 13.06 13.02
N ASP A 76 -55.59 13.98 12.77
CA ASP A 76 -54.17 13.75 12.48
C ASP A 76 -53.58 12.65 13.37
N ARG A 77 -53.43 11.45 12.81
CA ARG A 77 -52.36 10.55 13.27
C ARG A 77 -51.06 11.15 12.75
N PRO A 78 -50.06 11.41 13.61
CA PRO A 78 -48.77 11.87 13.10
C PRO A 78 -48.23 10.79 12.16
N VAL A 79 -48.12 11.15 10.89
CA VAL A 79 -47.41 10.37 9.88
C VAL A 79 -46.00 10.12 10.44
N PRO A 80 -45.54 8.86 10.55
CA PRO A 80 -44.16 8.59 10.94
C PRO A 80 -43.25 9.28 9.94
N ARG A 81 -42.43 10.22 10.42
CA ARG A 81 -41.43 10.88 9.57
C ARG A 81 -40.49 9.79 9.03
N PRO A 82 -40.32 9.66 7.70
CA PRO A 82 -39.30 8.80 7.15
C PRO A 82 -37.93 9.42 7.46
N GLY A 83 -37.08 8.69 8.20
CA GLY A 83 -35.69 9.08 8.46
C GLY A 83 -35.40 9.23 9.95
N GLU A 84 -35.27 8.13 10.67
CA GLU A 84 -34.44 8.10 11.87
C GLU A 84 -33.02 8.50 11.44
N THR A 85 -32.67 9.76 11.64
CA THR A 85 -31.30 10.24 11.51
C THR A 85 -30.45 9.44 12.48
N GLY A 86 -29.59 8.56 11.96
CA GLY A 86 -28.61 7.83 12.76
C GLY A 86 -27.84 8.79 13.67
N THR A 87 -27.43 8.31 14.84
CA THR A 87 -26.66 9.10 15.81
C THR A 87 -25.45 9.74 15.13
N ALA A 88 -25.40 11.07 15.10
CA ALA A 88 -24.26 11.79 14.55
C ALA A 88 -23.03 11.57 15.44
N LEU A 89 -21.88 11.30 14.84
CA LEU A 89 -20.61 11.10 15.56
C LEU A 89 -19.64 12.24 15.25
N GLU A 90 -18.87 12.69 16.24
CA GLU A 90 -17.79 13.67 16.09
C GLU A 90 -16.45 13.00 16.39
N LEU A 91 -15.61 12.81 15.37
CA LEU A 91 -14.28 12.22 15.56
C LEU A 91 -13.25 13.31 15.93
N LEU A 92 -12.82 13.32 17.18
CA LEU A 92 -11.72 14.14 17.69
C LEU A 92 -10.39 13.45 17.37
N VAL A 93 -9.47 14.18 16.75
CA VAL A 93 -8.12 13.68 16.39
C VAL A 93 -7.08 14.63 16.96
N HIS A 94 -6.15 14.12 17.76
CA HIS A 94 -5.06 14.92 18.32
C HIS A 94 -3.94 15.18 17.30
N GLY A 95 -3.17 16.26 17.50
CA GLY A 95 -1.93 16.53 16.75
C GLY A 95 -0.77 15.62 17.17
N VAL A 96 0.48 15.98 16.93
CA VAL A 96 1.64 15.11 17.25
C VAL A 96 1.93 14.98 18.76
N GLY A 97 1.20 15.71 19.62
CA GLY A 97 1.49 15.85 21.06
C GLY A 97 1.09 14.69 21.98
N GLY A 98 0.52 13.60 21.45
CA GLY A 98 0.21 12.43 22.28
C GLY A 98 -0.88 12.60 23.33
N THR A 99 -1.83 13.52 23.09
CA THR A 99 -2.98 13.80 23.97
C THR A 99 -3.76 12.53 24.31
N THR A 100 -4.11 12.37 25.59
CA THR A 100 -4.83 11.19 26.08
C THR A 100 -6.31 11.22 25.69
N PRO A 101 -7.01 10.07 25.61
CA PRO A 101 -8.44 10.07 25.33
C PRO A 101 -9.24 10.83 26.40
N GLN A 102 -8.78 10.81 27.66
CA GLN A 102 -9.42 11.55 28.76
C GLN A 102 -9.36 13.06 28.55
N GLU A 103 -8.22 13.58 28.10
CA GLU A 103 -8.05 14.99 27.76
C GLU A 103 -8.87 15.38 26.53
N MET A 104 -8.89 14.53 25.49
CA MET A 104 -9.64 14.79 24.26
C MET A 104 -11.14 14.84 24.52
N LEU A 105 -11.65 13.89 25.31
CA LEU A 105 -13.07 13.78 25.64
C LEU A 105 -13.47 14.63 26.85
N ASN A 106 -12.51 15.21 27.56
CA ASN A 106 -12.70 15.92 28.82
C ASN A 106 -13.52 15.08 29.82
N ASP A 107 -13.18 13.79 29.94
CA ASP A 107 -13.85 12.83 30.80
C ASP A 107 -12.83 11.79 31.30
N PRO A 108 -12.72 11.54 32.62
CA PRO A 108 -11.80 10.52 33.14
C PRO A 108 -12.24 9.08 32.81
N ARG A 109 -13.52 8.84 32.54
CA ARG A 109 -14.11 7.52 32.30
C ARG A 109 -14.24 7.28 30.80
N THR A 110 -13.13 6.95 30.14
CA THR A 110 -13.13 6.62 28.71
C THR A 110 -13.08 5.11 28.48
N VAL A 111 -13.86 4.64 27.51
CA VAL A 111 -13.93 3.23 27.12
C VAL A 111 -13.43 3.08 25.68
N ARG A 112 -12.54 2.10 25.45
CA ARG A 112 -12.10 1.75 24.09
C ARG A 112 -13.23 1.02 23.37
N ILE A 113 -13.71 1.61 22.29
CA ILE A 113 -14.79 1.06 21.47
C ILE A 113 -14.25 0.14 20.38
N THR A 114 -13.13 0.53 19.75
CA THR A 114 -12.49 -0.26 18.70
C THR A 114 -10.99 0.05 18.60
N GLY A 115 -10.24 -0.81 17.91
CA GLY A 115 -8.79 -0.72 17.75
C GLY A 115 -8.01 -1.49 18.82
N ASP A 116 -6.73 -1.18 18.94
CA ASP A 116 -5.77 -1.92 19.76
C ASP A 116 -4.98 -0.99 20.71
N ASN A 117 -3.80 -1.41 21.16
CA ASN A 117 -2.95 -0.59 22.03
C ASN A 117 -2.06 0.41 21.24
N ILE A 118 -2.06 0.32 19.91
CA ILE A 118 -1.28 1.16 18.99
C ILE A 118 -2.14 2.31 18.47
N ALA A 119 -3.35 2.01 18.01
CA ALA A 119 -4.33 3.01 17.60
C ALA A 119 -5.74 2.54 17.94
N ALA A 120 -6.52 3.41 18.58
CA ALA A 120 -7.85 3.07 19.05
C ALA A 120 -8.80 4.27 19.10
N VAL A 121 -10.09 3.96 19.02
CA VAL A 121 -11.17 4.92 19.21
C VAL A 121 -11.76 4.73 20.60
N PHE A 122 -11.89 5.83 21.32
CA PHE A 122 -12.44 5.88 22.67
C PHE A 122 -13.71 6.73 22.69
N ARG A 123 -14.67 6.36 23.53
CA ARG A 123 -15.84 7.17 23.90
C ARG A 123 -15.85 7.42 25.40
N ARG A 124 -16.67 8.37 25.83
CA ARG A 124 -17.05 8.48 27.25
C ARG A 124 -17.86 7.24 27.64
N ALA A 125 -17.75 6.82 28.89
CA ALA A 125 -18.49 5.66 29.40
C ALA A 125 -20.00 5.80 29.21
N ASP A 126 -20.54 7.01 29.36
CA ASP A 126 -21.97 7.31 29.21
C ASP A 126 -22.43 7.28 27.73
N ASP A 127 -21.48 7.27 26.79
CA ASP A 127 -21.72 7.32 25.34
C ASP A 127 -21.46 5.99 24.62
N VAL A 128 -21.16 4.91 25.36
CA VAL A 128 -20.85 3.59 24.76
C VAL A 128 -22.01 3.08 23.91
N ASP A 129 -23.24 3.16 24.43
CA ASP A 129 -24.46 2.64 23.78
C ASP A 129 -25.18 3.65 22.87
N ALA A 130 -24.47 4.71 22.47
CA ALA A 130 -25.00 5.81 21.66
C ALA A 130 -25.63 5.38 20.32
N GLU A 131 -25.21 4.25 19.77
CA GLU A 131 -25.74 3.72 18.50
C GLU A 131 -26.94 2.78 18.68
N THR A 132 -27.17 2.28 19.90
CA THR A 132 -28.26 1.34 20.23
C THR A 132 -29.38 1.99 21.04
N SER A 133 -29.12 3.11 21.72
CA SER A 133 -30.16 3.87 22.41
C SER A 133 -30.92 4.76 21.42
N SER A 134 -32.25 4.61 21.33
CA SER A 134 -33.11 5.47 20.50
C SER A 134 -32.86 6.95 20.81
N ALA A 135 -32.62 7.76 19.77
CA ALA A 135 -32.08 9.12 19.76
C ALA A 135 -32.91 10.23 20.47
N ALA A 136 -33.76 9.88 21.42
CA ALA A 136 -34.75 10.79 22.00
C ALA A 136 -34.20 11.81 23.03
N HIS A 137 -32.90 11.87 23.29
CA HIS A 137 -32.37 12.73 24.37
C HIS A 137 -30.93 13.26 24.21
N ARG A 138 -30.38 13.35 23.00
CA ARG A 138 -29.00 13.85 22.82
C ARG A 138 -28.98 15.15 22.00
N ASP A 139 -28.61 16.24 22.68
CA ASP A 139 -28.29 17.52 22.04
C ASP A 139 -26.87 17.45 21.44
N GLY A 140 -26.76 16.92 20.21
CA GLY A 140 -25.55 17.03 19.38
C GLY A 140 -24.82 15.71 19.09
N PRO A 141 -23.72 15.78 18.31
CA PRO A 141 -22.97 14.60 17.90
C PRO A 141 -22.21 13.99 19.08
N VAL A 142 -22.08 12.66 19.07
CA VAL A 142 -21.36 11.91 20.11
C VAL A 142 -19.85 11.98 19.84
N PRO A 143 -19.05 12.54 20.76
CA PRO A 143 -17.62 12.70 20.55
C PRO A 143 -16.87 11.38 20.73
N GLU A 144 -15.99 11.09 19.79
CA GLU A 144 -15.08 9.94 19.80
C GLU A 144 -13.64 10.44 19.73
N ALA A 145 -12.77 9.96 20.61
CA ALA A 145 -11.35 10.27 20.55
C ALA A 145 -10.57 9.19 19.78
N TYR A 146 -9.99 9.56 18.65
CA TYR A 146 -9.02 8.72 17.95
C TYR A 146 -7.61 9.00 18.46
N VAL A 147 -7.05 8.02 19.17
CA VAL A 147 -5.72 8.06 19.76
C VAL A 147 -4.77 7.28 18.87
N TRP A 148 -3.72 7.95 18.38
CA TRP A 148 -2.81 7.41 17.35
C TRP A 148 -1.32 7.61 17.69
N CYS A 149 -0.99 8.20 18.84
CA CYS A 149 0.37 8.55 19.23
C CYS A 149 1.33 7.35 19.27
N ASN A 150 0.84 6.18 19.64
CA ASN A 150 1.61 4.94 19.62
C ASN A 150 1.91 4.44 18.20
N LEU A 151 1.38 5.03 17.12
CA LEU A 151 1.88 4.83 15.77
C LEU A 151 3.24 5.49 15.55
N THR A 152 3.61 6.54 16.31
CA THR A 152 4.84 7.33 16.12
C THR A 152 5.90 7.22 17.24
N SER A 153 5.57 6.71 18.44
CA SER A 153 6.49 6.65 19.61
C SER A 153 7.00 5.27 20.12
N GLY A 154 6.82 4.14 19.40
CA GLY A 154 7.09 2.76 19.88
C GLY A 154 8.43 2.06 19.51
N ASN A 155 8.42 0.72 19.60
CA ASN A 155 9.53 -0.28 19.59
C ASN A 155 10.71 -0.06 18.59
N GLY A 156 11.93 -0.51 18.95
CA GLY A 156 13.19 -0.33 18.20
C GLY A 156 13.23 -0.88 16.77
N THR A 157 12.31 -1.78 16.41
CA THR A 157 12.06 -2.18 15.01
C THR A 157 11.60 -1.01 14.13
N ARG A 158 11.30 0.16 14.71
CA ARG A 158 11.06 1.42 13.98
C ARG A 158 12.25 1.98 13.25
N ALA A 159 13.48 1.66 13.64
CA ALA A 159 14.66 2.06 12.88
C ALA A 159 14.61 1.53 11.43
N LEU A 160 14.00 0.36 11.21
CA LEU A 160 13.79 -0.19 9.87
C LEU A 160 12.87 0.68 8.99
N TRP A 161 12.05 1.55 9.57
CA TRP A 161 11.23 2.50 8.80
C TRP A 161 12.06 3.60 8.13
N LEU A 162 13.28 3.87 8.60
CA LEU A 162 14.16 4.82 7.92
C LEU A 162 14.51 4.35 6.49
N LEU A 163 14.54 3.04 6.24
CA LEU A 163 14.68 2.48 4.88
C LEU A 163 13.46 2.80 4.00
N LEU A 164 12.28 2.97 4.60
CA LEU A 164 11.03 3.31 3.90
C LEU A 164 10.82 4.82 3.78
N LEU A 165 11.59 5.64 4.50
CA LEU A 165 11.44 7.09 4.51
C LEU A 165 11.43 7.70 3.10
N PRO A 166 12.34 7.35 2.17
CA PRO A 166 12.30 7.91 0.81
C PRO A 166 10.99 7.60 0.08
N PHE A 167 10.44 6.39 0.28
CA PHE A 167 9.15 6.01 -0.30
C PHE A 167 7.97 6.73 0.36
N MET A 168 8.05 7.01 1.65
CA MET A 168 7.06 7.80 2.37
C MET A 168 7.03 9.25 1.87
N VAL A 169 8.19 9.84 1.61
CA VAL A 169 8.33 11.19 1.03
C VAL A 169 7.70 11.26 -0.36
N ILE A 170 7.99 10.29 -1.25
CA ILE A 170 7.33 10.18 -2.56
C ILE A 170 5.81 9.99 -2.41
N ASN A 171 5.36 9.19 -1.45
CA ASN A 171 3.93 9.01 -1.18
C ASN A 171 3.27 10.31 -0.71
N LEU A 172 3.96 11.12 0.11
CA LEU A 172 3.49 12.45 0.50
C LEU A 172 3.33 13.37 -0.71
N ALA A 173 4.27 13.34 -1.66
CA ALA A 173 4.17 14.12 -2.89
C ALA A 173 2.85 13.84 -3.66
N HIS A 174 2.33 12.60 -3.62
CA HIS A 174 1.03 12.28 -4.22
C HIS A 174 -0.12 13.12 -3.63
N TRP A 175 -0.11 13.30 -2.31
CA TRP A 175 -1.15 14.02 -1.56
C TRP A 175 -1.02 15.53 -1.64
N MET A 176 0.19 16.04 -1.94
CA MET A 176 0.47 17.46 -2.17
C MET A 176 0.07 17.94 -3.58
N ARG A 177 -0.59 17.10 -4.38
CA ARG A 177 -1.11 17.46 -5.70
C ARG A 177 -2.09 18.63 -5.60
N PRO A 178 -1.99 19.67 -6.45
CA PRO A 178 -2.98 20.74 -6.51
C PRO A 178 -4.40 20.24 -6.83
N CYS A 179 -5.40 20.94 -6.29
CA CYS A 179 -6.81 20.78 -6.66
C CYS A 179 -7.00 21.00 -8.16
N SER A 180 -8.01 20.34 -8.74
CA SER A 180 -8.29 20.49 -10.17
C SER A 180 -9.76 20.22 -10.48
N ARG A 181 -10.37 21.11 -11.26
CA ARG A 181 -11.68 20.94 -11.88
C ARG A 181 -11.52 20.49 -13.34
N GLY A 182 -12.21 19.42 -13.73
CA GLY A 182 -12.31 18.98 -15.14
C GLY A 182 -11.08 18.31 -15.78
N ARG A 183 -9.85 18.35 -15.20
CA ARG A 183 -8.63 17.81 -15.86
C ARG A 183 -8.24 16.39 -15.46
N ARG A 184 -9.14 15.43 -15.74
CA ARG A 184 -8.93 14.01 -15.40
C ARG A 184 -7.63 13.40 -15.96
N ARG A 185 -7.17 13.82 -17.14
CA ARG A 185 -5.93 13.30 -17.76
C ARG A 185 -4.67 13.80 -17.03
N THR A 186 -4.61 15.09 -16.73
CA THR A 186 -3.48 15.72 -16.04
C THR A 186 -3.32 15.19 -14.60
N VAL A 187 -4.42 15.00 -13.87
CA VAL A 187 -4.41 14.37 -12.54
C VAL A 187 -3.86 12.93 -12.61
N ARG A 188 -4.22 12.17 -13.65
CA ARG A 188 -3.69 10.82 -13.86
C ARG A 188 -2.21 10.82 -14.18
N LEU A 189 -1.76 11.77 -15.02
CA LEU A 189 -0.35 11.92 -15.36
C LEU A 189 0.46 12.26 -14.10
N TYR A 190 -0.01 13.18 -13.26
CA TYR A 190 0.62 13.47 -11.96
C TYR A 190 0.79 12.21 -11.12
N GLY A 191 -0.31 11.46 -10.93
CA GLY A 191 -0.26 10.20 -10.16
C GLY A 191 0.61 9.12 -10.82
N LEU A 192 0.77 9.13 -12.16
CA LEU A 192 1.69 8.25 -12.86
C LEU A 192 3.15 8.62 -12.58
N LEU A 193 3.49 9.90 -12.71
CA LEU A 193 4.85 10.41 -12.49
C LEU A 193 5.34 10.12 -11.08
N VAL A 194 4.49 10.31 -10.06
CA VAL A 194 4.83 9.97 -8.66
C VAL A 194 5.07 8.46 -8.50
N ARG A 195 4.27 7.60 -9.16
CA ARG A 195 4.49 6.15 -9.11
C ARG A 195 5.78 5.73 -9.83
N LEU A 196 6.12 6.37 -10.95
CA LEU A 196 7.38 6.14 -11.66
C LEU A 196 8.58 6.62 -10.82
N ALA A 197 8.47 7.77 -10.17
CA ALA A 197 9.51 8.26 -9.26
C ALA A 197 9.75 7.27 -8.12
N GLY A 198 8.68 6.76 -7.49
CA GLY A 198 8.80 5.69 -6.50
C GLY A 198 9.45 4.42 -7.05
N LEU A 199 9.13 4.00 -8.27
CA LEU A 199 9.76 2.84 -8.91
C LEU A 199 11.26 3.06 -9.13
N THR A 200 11.65 4.23 -9.65
CA THR A 200 13.06 4.57 -9.85
C THR A 200 13.84 4.62 -8.55
N LEU A 201 13.21 5.02 -7.45
CA LEU A 201 13.81 5.01 -6.11
C LEU A 201 14.10 3.57 -5.63
N THR A 202 13.21 2.61 -5.92
CA THR A 202 13.51 1.18 -5.67
C THR A 202 14.70 0.71 -6.48
N VAL A 203 14.75 1.05 -7.78
CA VAL A 203 15.87 0.68 -8.64
C VAL A 203 17.16 1.28 -8.12
N LEU A 204 17.16 2.58 -7.75
CA LEU A 204 18.32 3.28 -7.22
C LEU A 204 18.82 2.64 -5.91
N LEU A 205 17.92 2.38 -4.96
CA LEU A 205 18.27 1.80 -3.67
C LEU A 205 18.89 0.40 -3.82
N VAL A 206 18.28 -0.45 -4.66
CA VAL A 206 18.80 -1.80 -4.91
C VAL A 206 20.10 -1.76 -5.71
N ALA A 207 20.22 -0.85 -6.69
CA ALA A 207 21.46 -0.64 -7.43
C ALA A 207 22.60 -0.19 -6.50
N ALA A 208 22.34 0.71 -5.54
CA ALA A 208 23.32 1.13 -4.53
C ALA A 208 23.80 -0.04 -3.67
N ALA A 209 22.89 -0.93 -3.26
CA ALA A 209 23.27 -2.16 -2.58
C ALA A 209 24.08 -3.11 -3.47
N CYS A 210 23.77 -3.17 -4.79
CA CYS A 210 24.58 -3.90 -5.76
C CYS A 210 25.99 -3.32 -5.91
N GLU A 211 26.18 -2.00 -5.96
CA GLU A 211 27.52 -1.40 -6.04
C GLU A 211 28.37 -1.78 -4.82
N VAL A 212 27.81 -1.64 -3.62
CA VAL A 212 28.56 -1.96 -2.39
C VAL A 212 28.89 -3.45 -2.32
N ALA A 213 27.91 -4.33 -2.58
CA ALA A 213 28.10 -5.77 -2.41
C ALA A 213 28.85 -6.41 -3.59
N LEU A 214 28.46 -6.10 -4.83
CA LEU A 214 28.97 -6.74 -6.03
C LEU A 214 30.26 -6.07 -6.53
N ASP A 215 30.25 -4.75 -6.70
CA ASP A 215 31.40 -4.04 -7.26
C ASP A 215 32.51 -3.86 -6.22
N LEU A 216 32.24 -3.19 -5.10
CA LEU A 216 33.28 -2.87 -4.12
C LEU A 216 33.78 -4.12 -3.37
N ALA A 217 32.87 -4.93 -2.82
CA ALA A 217 33.26 -6.06 -1.98
C ALA A 217 33.67 -7.30 -2.82
N ALA A 218 32.79 -7.79 -3.69
CA ALA A 218 32.99 -9.07 -4.38
C ALA A 218 33.89 -9.00 -5.63
N TRP A 219 33.88 -7.88 -6.35
CA TRP A 219 34.67 -7.70 -7.57
C TRP A 219 36.04 -7.08 -7.26
N GLN A 220 36.07 -5.90 -6.64
CA GLN A 220 37.30 -5.14 -6.41
C GLN A 220 38.08 -5.64 -5.19
N CYS A 221 37.47 -5.64 -3.99
CA CYS A 221 38.21 -5.98 -2.77
C CYS A 221 38.60 -7.46 -2.72
N ALA A 222 37.66 -8.39 -2.96
CA ALA A 222 37.99 -9.81 -3.01
C ALA A 222 38.95 -10.17 -4.17
N GLY A 223 38.90 -9.43 -5.29
CA GLY A 223 39.85 -9.57 -6.40
C GLY A 223 41.26 -9.02 -6.11
N THR A 224 41.43 -8.21 -5.06
CA THR A 224 42.69 -7.54 -4.73
C THR A 224 43.30 -8.11 -3.45
N ARG A 225 44.49 -8.73 -3.57
CA ARG A 225 45.20 -9.38 -2.45
C ARG A 225 45.30 -8.50 -1.20
N ALA A 226 45.80 -7.29 -1.33
CA ALA A 226 45.99 -6.37 -0.21
C ALA A 226 44.68 -6.01 0.53
N CYS A 227 43.54 -6.02 -0.15
CA CYS A 227 42.23 -5.76 0.47
C CYS A 227 41.70 -7.02 1.16
N ALA A 228 41.78 -8.17 0.50
CA ALA A 228 41.36 -9.45 1.06
C ALA A 228 42.18 -9.86 2.29
N ASP A 229 43.50 -9.60 2.32
CA ASP A 229 44.36 -9.88 3.48
C ASP A 229 43.97 -9.04 4.70
N ARG A 230 43.54 -7.78 4.49
CA ARG A 230 43.04 -6.89 5.55
C ARG A 230 41.64 -7.28 6.05
N HIS A 231 40.85 -7.94 5.21
CA HIS A 231 39.48 -8.34 5.50
C HIS A 231 39.37 -9.86 5.40
N SER A 232 39.89 -10.57 6.40
CA SER A 232 39.97 -12.04 6.42
C SER A 232 38.65 -12.77 6.14
N TRP A 233 37.50 -12.16 6.47
CA TRP A 233 36.18 -12.69 6.15
C TRP A 233 35.87 -12.76 4.64
N LEU A 234 36.62 -12.04 3.80
CA LEU A 234 36.59 -12.14 2.32
C LEU A 234 37.65 -13.09 1.76
N GLY A 235 38.55 -13.63 2.58
CA GLY A 235 39.69 -14.44 2.14
C GLY A 235 39.28 -15.64 1.29
N PHE A 236 38.19 -16.33 1.66
CA PHE A 236 37.66 -17.48 0.90
C PHE A 236 37.13 -17.10 -0.49
N LEU A 237 36.83 -15.83 -0.74
CA LEU A 237 36.47 -15.32 -2.06
C LEU A 237 37.73 -14.98 -2.85
N SER A 238 38.84 -14.60 -2.23
CA SER A 238 40.00 -14.08 -2.95
C SER A 238 40.78 -15.18 -3.68
N PRO A 239 41.20 -14.99 -4.94
CA PRO A 239 41.85 -16.05 -5.70
C PRO A 239 43.27 -16.30 -5.18
N THR A 240 43.91 -15.26 -4.64
CA THR A 240 45.28 -15.29 -4.11
C THR A 240 45.37 -15.73 -2.67
N VAL A 241 44.31 -15.56 -1.87
CA VAL A 241 44.29 -15.96 -0.45
C VAL A 241 43.73 -17.37 -0.28
N SER A 242 42.81 -17.80 -1.15
CA SER A 242 42.22 -19.15 -1.13
C SER A 242 42.87 -20.13 -2.10
N ASP A 243 44.02 -19.77 -2.70
CA ASP A 243 44.75 -20.58 -3.68
C ASP A 243 43.84 -21.10 -4.82
N GLY A 244 43.00 -20.22 -5.37
CA GLY A 244 42.05 -20.59 -6.43
C GLY A 244 40.85 -21.42 -5.95
N GLY A 245 40.46 -21.31 -4.68
CA GLY A 245 39.32 -22.04 -4.11
C GLY A 245 38.00 -21.86 -4.88
N TRP A 246 37.02 -22.74 -4.63
CA TRP A 246 35.77 -22.83 -5.41
C TRP A 246 35.02 -21.50 -5.57
N TRP A 247 34.95 -20.68 -4.52
CA TRP A 247 34.27 -19.39 -4.51
C TRP A 247 35.07 -18.25 -5.13
N SER A 248 36.30 -18.52 -5.55
CA SER A 248 37.20 -17.50 -6.10
C SER A 248 36.96 -17.16 -7.56
N SER A 249 36.18 -17.92 -8.31
CA SER A 249 35.79 -17.48 -9.66
C SER A 249 34.91 -16.22 -9.57
N PRO A 250 35.13 -15.17 -10.40
CA PRO A 250 34.38 -13.91 -10.32
C PRO A 250 32.86 -14.10 -10.34
N GLY A 251 32.36 -14.99 -11.21
CA GLY A 251 30.95 -15.31 -11.33
C GLY A 251 30.30 -15.86 -10.06
N ARG A 252 30.99 -16.78 -9.35
CA ARG A 252 30.50 -17.35 -8.09
C ARG A 252 30.54 -16.33 -6.94
N ARG A 253 31.54 -15.44 -6.91
CA ARG A 253 31.59 -14.32 -5.96
C ARG A 253 30.40 -13.39 -6.12
N LEU A 254 30.12 -12.98 -7.36
CA LEU A 254 28.98 -12.11 -7.68
C LEU A 254 27.67 -12.79 -7.31
N ALA A 255 27.53 -14.09 -7.60
CA ALA A 255 26.34 -14.84 -7.22
C ALA A 255 26.13 -14.86 -5.69
N LEU A 256 27.20 -15.09 -4.91
CA LEU A 256 27.13 -15.06 -3.45
C LEU A 256 26.84 -13.65 -2.90
N ALA A 257 27.50 -12.63 -3.42
CA ALA A 257 27.30 -11.27 -2.94
C ALA A 257 25.91 -10.72 -3.29
N SER A 258 25.26 -11.25 -4.34
CA SER A 258 23.90 -10.86 -4.75
C SER A 258 22.82 -11.17 -3.71
N PHE A 259 23.10 -12.07 -2.76
CA PHE A 259 22.17 -12.36 -1.66
C PHE A 259 21.93 -11.12 -0.78
N VAL A 260 22.89 -10.19 -0.68
CA VAL A 260 22.72 -8.95 0.09
C VAL A 260 21.63 -8.04 -0.51
N PRO A 261 21.72 -7.56 -1.78
CA PRO A 261 20.65 -6.75 -2.37
C PRO A 261 19.33 -7.54 -2.60
N ALA A 262 19.39 -8.86 -2.79
CA ALA A 262 18.20 -9.70 -2.83
C ALA A 262 17.49 -9.76 -1.47
N ALA A 263 18.24 -9.88 -0.37
CA ALA A 263 17.71 -9.84 0.99
C ALA A 263 17.11 -8.47 1.32
N LEU A 264 17.73 -7.37 0.89
CA LEU A 264 17.15 -6.02 1.00
C LEU A 264 15.79 -5.95 0.27
N THR A 265 15.70 -6.48 -0.95
CA THR A 265 14.43 -6.53 -1.70
C THR A 265 13.37 -7.38 -0.98
N GLY A 266 13.78 -8.52 -0.41
CA GLY A 266 12.92 -9.38 0.42
C GLY A 266 12.43 -8.69 1.69
N LEU A 267 13.30 -7.94 2.37
CA LEU A 267 12.97 -7.14 3.55
C LEU A 267 11.94 -6.05 3.21
N LEU A 268 12.14 -5.29 2.14
CA LEU A 268 11.18 -4.28 1.68
C LEU A 268 9.82 -4.89 1.35
N TRP A 269 9.81 -6.05 0.67
CA TRP A 269 8.59 -6.79 0.40
C TRP A 269 7.89 -7.26 1.69
N TYR A 270 8.65 -7.77 2.65
CA TYR A 270 8.13 -8.22 3.93
C TYR A 270 7.49 -7.07 4.71
N LEU A 271 8.19 -5.95 4.86
CA LEU A 271 7.68 -4.74 5.51
C LEU A 271 6.42 -4.24 4.82
N SER A 272 6.44 -4.16 3.48
CA SER A 272 5.27 -3.73 2.69
C SER A 272 4.07 -4.67 2.83
N ARG A 273 4.28 -5.99 2.96
CA ARG A 273 3.20 -6.95 3.21
C ARG A 273 2.65 -6.85 4.63
N ARG A 274 3.52 -6.70 5.63
CA ARG A 274 3.11 -6.63 7.04
C ARG A 274 2.21 -5.43 7.28
N THR A 275 2.65 -4.23 6.90
CA THR A 275 1.83 -3.01 7.03
C THR A 275 0.49 -3.12 6.30
N TRP A 276 0.47 -3.77 5.13
CA TRP A 276 -0.75 -3.99 4.37
C TRP A 276 -1.72 -4.97 5.05
N SER A 277 -1.20 -6.06 5.62
CA SER A 277 -2.00 -7.07 6.33
C SER A 277 -2.66 -6.48 7.58
N ASP A 278 -1.90 -5.70 8.34
CA ASP A 278 -2.31 -5.21 9.66
C ASP A 278 -3.34 -4.07 9.56
N TYR A 279 -3.23 -3.18 8.57
CA TYR A 279 -4.04 -1.95 8.53
C TYR A 279 -4.97 -1.81 7.32
N GLU A 280 -4.67 -2.44 6.18
CA GLU A 280 -5.37 -2.18 4.90
C GLU A 280 -6.17 -3.40 4.40
N SER A 281 -6.28 -4.45 5.23
CA SER A 281 -7.08 -5.65 4.95
C SER A 281 -8.56 -5.50 5.31
N GLN A 282 -8.91 -4.46 6.06
CA GLN A 282 -10.28 -4.16 6.46
C GLN A 282 -11.12 -3.75 5.25
N GLN A 283 -12.23 -4.46 5.02
CA GLN A 283 -13.16 -4.09 3.94
C GLN A 283 -14.04 -2.93 4.41
N PRO A 284 -14.17 -1.84 3.62
CA PRO A 284 -15.14 -0.81 3.92
C PRO A 284 -16.53 -1.44 4.00
N LEU A 285 -17.31 -0.99 4.97
CA LEU A 285 -18.71 -1.36 5.08
C LEU A 285 -19.40 -1.08 3.74
N SER A 286 -20.03 -2.11 3.19
CA SER A 286 -20.81 -1.97 1.95
C SER A 286 -22.10 -1.25 2.34
N ARG A 287 -22.13 0.07 2.19
CA ARG A 287 -23.34 0.86 2.39
C ARG A 287 -24.17 0.79 1.11
N ASP A 288 -25.48 0.55 1.26
CA ASP A 288 -26.40 0.71 0.14
C ASP A 288 -26.34 2.17 -0.34
N PRO A 289 -26.44 2.42 -1.66
CA PRO A 289 -26.36 3.77 -2.18
C PRO A 289 -27.50 4.62 -1.61
N GLU A 290 -27.17 5.53 -0.68
CA GLU A 290 -28.10 6.57 -0.26
C GLU A 290 -28.42 7.47 -1.48
N PRO A 291 -29.68 7.90 -1.64
CA PRO A 291 -30.06 8.80 -2.73
C PRO A 291 -29.19 10.06 -2.68
N GLU A 292 -28.68 10.48 -3.84
CA GLU A 292 -27.84 11.68 -3.97
C GLU A 292 -28.64 12.90 -3.49
N GLU A 293 -28.39 13.35 -2.26
CA GLU A 293 -28.76 14.69 -1.83
C GLU A 293 -27.93 15.72 -2.61
N ASP A 294 -28.53 16.86 -2.91
CA ASP A 294 -27.94 17.94 -3.69
C ASP A 294 -26.61 18.41 -3.09
N GLY A 295 -25.51 17.99 -3.74
CA GLY A 295 -24.15 18.16 -3.23
C GLY A 295 -23.45 16.81 -3.11
N GLY A 296 -23.21 16.15 -4.24
CA GLY A 296 -22.69 14.78 -4.30
C GLY A 296 -21.49 14.51 -3.36
N PRO A 297 -21.30 13.25 -2.93
CA PRO A 297 -20.49 12.90 -1.77
C PRO A 297 -19.09 13.53 -1.79
N THR A 298 -18.70 14.09 -0.64
CA THR A 298 -17.33 14.54 -0.40
C THR A 298 -16.35 13.43 -0.77
N ALA A 299 -15.13 13.76 -1.19
CA ALA A 299 -14.15 12.78 -1.66
C ALA A 299 -13.94 11.61 -0.65
N LEU A 300 -14.05 11.90 0.65
CA LEU A 300 -13.92 10.95 1.76
C LEU A 300 -15.11 9.99 1.90
N GLY A 301 -16.31 10.40 1.49
CA GLY A 301 -17.53 9.58 1.55
C GLY A 301 -17.67 8.59 0.38
N ARG A 302 -16.75 8.61 -0.59
CA ARG A 302 -16.83 7.72 -1.75
C ARG A 302 -16.43 6.28 -1.37
N PRO A 303 -17.19 5.25 -1.78
CA PRO A 303 -16.94 3.86 -1.38
C PRO A 303 -15.53 3.33 -1.74
N GLY A 304 -14.97 3.79 -2.85
CA GLY A 304 -13.63 3.39 -3.30
C GLY A 304 -12.49 4.25 -2.72
N PHE A 305 -12.78 5.25 -1.89
CA PHE A 305 -11.74 6.14 -1.33
C PHE A 305 -10.87 5.41 -0.29
N TRP A 306 -11.47 4.62 0.59
CA TRP A 306 -10.74 3.90 1.63
C TRP A 306 -10.28 2.50 1.20
N TYR A 307 -10.57 2.08 -0.05
CA TYR A 307 -10.22 0.75 -0.54
C TYR A 307 -9.13 0.78 -1.61
N GLY A 308 -7.87 0.72 -1.19
CA GLY A 308 -6.69 0.73 -2.06
C GLY A 308 -6.11 -0.64 -2.44
N ARG A 309 -6.69 -1.73 -1.94
CA ARG A 309 -6.10 -3.09 -1.90
C ARG A 309 -5.44 -3.56 -3.19
N ARG A 310 -6.12 -3.42 -4.34
CA ARG A 310 -5.60 -3.88 -5.64
C ARG A 310 -4.38 -3.08 -6.09
N LEU A 311 -4.43 -1.75 -5.96
CA LEU A 311 -3.34 -0.87 -6.39
C LEU A 311 -2.08 -1.14 -5.59
N VAL A 312 -2.21 -1.21 -4.27
CA VAL A 312 -1.08 -1.44 -3.36
C VAL A 312 -0.46 -2.82 -3.61
N ALA A 313 -1.28 -3.87 -3.75
CA ALA A 313 -0.78 -5.21 -4.05
C ALA A 313 -0.04 -5.29 -5.39
N ARG A 314 -0.57 -4.62 -6.42
CA ARG A 314 0.04 -4.58 -7.75
C ARG A 314 1.33 -3.78 -7.79
N LEU A 315 1.37 -2.61 -7.14
CA LEU A 315 2.59 -1.81 -7.02
C LEU A 315 3.64 -2.58 -6.24
N ARG A 316 3.30 -3.16 -5.09
CA ARG A 316 4.23 -4.01 -4.33
C ARG A 316 4.84 -5.11 -5.21
N ALA A 317 4.02 -5.83 -5.98
CA ALA A 317 4.53 -6.84 -6.91
C ALA A 317 5.49 -6.26 -7.96
N ALA A 318 5.17 -5.10 -8.54
CA ALA A 318 6.03 -4.41 -9.50
C ALA A 318 7.37 -3.95 -8.88
N HIS A 319 7.35 -3.38 -7.68
CA HIS A 319 8.55 -2.95 -6.95
C HIS A 319 9.44 -4.14 -6.55
N THR A 320 8.84 -5.23 -6.07
CA THR A 320 9.59 -6.46 -5.75
C THR A 320 10.25 -7.04 -7.01
N ALA A 321 9.51 -7.12 -8.12
CA ALA A 321 10.07 -7.57 -9.39
C ALA A 321 11.17 -6.65 -9.91
N ALA A 322 11.00 -5.32 -9.80
CA ALA A 322 12.02 -4.34 -10.18
C ALA A 322 13.32 -4.56 -9.40
N GLY A 323 13.24 -4.71 -8.07
CA GLY A 323 14.42 -4.99 -7.23
C GLY A 323 15.14 -6.27 -7.66
N LEU A 324 14.40 -7.37 -7.84
CA LEU A 324 14.99 -8.65 -8.27
C LEU A 324 15.62 -8.57 -9.66
N VAL A 325 14.97 -7.89 -10.62
CA VAL A 325 15.51 -7.67 -11.97
C VAL A 325 16.76 -6.80 -11.95
N THR A 326 16.83 -5.78 -11.08
CA THR A 326 18.04 -4.96 -10.90
C THR A 326 19.22 -5.82 -10.44
N VAL A 327 19.01 -6.69 -9.44
CA VAL A 327 20.07 -7.61 -8.97
C VAL A 327 20.48 -8.58 -10.08
N ALA A 328 19.51 -9.18 -10.77
CA ALA A 328 19.76 -10.12 -11.86
C ALA A 328 20.55 -9.47 -13.00
N ALA A 329 20.20 -8.24 -13.39
CA ALA A 329 20.89 -7.48 -14.43
C ALA A 329 22.33 -7.12 -14.02
N ALA A 330 22.55 -6.71 -12.76
CA ALA A 330 23.89 -6.39 -12.26
C ALA A 330 24.82 -7.61 -12.32
N VAL A 331 24.34 -8.79 -11.95
CA VAL A 331 25.12 -10.04 -12.00
C VAL A 331 25.31 -10.56 -13.43
N ALA A 332 24.22 -10.66 -14.21
CA ALA A 332 24.24 -11.27 -15.54
C ALA A 332 25.02 -10.43 -16.56
N SER A 333 24.94 -9.10 -16.48
CA SER A 333 25.60 -8.23 -17.46
C SER A 333 27.12 -8.32 -17.42
N ALA A 334 27.72 -8.55 -16.24
CA ALA A 334 29.16 -8.77 -16.12
C ALA A 334 29.61 -10.05 -16.84
N ALA A 335 28.89 -11.16 -16.63
CA ALA A 335 29.15 -12.43 -17.30
C ALA A 335 28.89 -12.35 -18.82
N ALA A 336 27.77 -11.77 -19.24
CA ALA A 336 27.41 -11.64 -20.65
C ALA A 336 28.36 -10.76 -21.45
N ARG A 337 28.92 -9.70 -20.84
CA ARG A 337 29.97 -8.88 -21.47
C ARG A 337 31.27 -9.64 -21.66
N HIS A 338 31.64 -10.52 -20.72
CA HIS A 338 32.82 -11.37 -20.87
C HIS A 338 32.62 -12.37 -22.02
N ASP A 339 31.47 -13.05 -22.06
CA ASP A 339 31.16 -14.07 -23.08
C ASP A 339 31.05 -13.49 -24.51
N ARG A 340 30.75 -12.19 -24.63
CA ARG A 340 30.70 -11.46 -25.90
C ARG A 340 32.07 -11.12 -26.50
N ARG A 341 33.17 -11.28 -25.75
CA ARG A 341 34.51 -10.99 -26.26
C ARG A 341 34.88 -11.96 -27.40
N PRO A 342 35.71 -11.53 -28.37
CA PRO A 342 36.19 -12.42 -29.43
C PRO A 342 36.82 -13.70 -28.83
N GLY A 343 36.42 -14.87 -29.34
CA GLY A 343 36.87 -16.17 -28.82
C GLY A 343 36.04 -16.76 -27.67
N GLY A 344 34.97 -16.08 -27.23
CA GLY A 344 34.05 -16.60 -26.21
C GLY A 344 33.18 -17.78 -26.70
N PRO A 345 32.69 -18.66 -25.80
CA PRO A 345 31.82 -19.77 -26.18
C PRO A 345 30.48 -19.29 -26.76
N ALA A 346 30.17 -19.68 -28.01
CA ALA A 346 28.95 -19.24 -28.71
C ALA A 346 27.66 -19.51 -27.91
N VAL A 347 27.57 -20.67 -27.26
CA VAL A 347 26.42 -21.07 -26.44
C VAL A 347 26.20 -20.12 -25.26
N LEU A 348 27.27 -19.79 -24.52
CA LEU A 348 27.17 -18.87 -23.38
C LEU A 348 26.83 -17.44 -23.83
N ASN A 349 27.37 -17.00 -24.95
CA ASN A 349 27.00 -15.73 -25.56
C ASN A 349 25.49 -15.69 -25.92
N THR A 350 24.99 -16.71 -26.62
CA THR A 350 23.55 -16.80 -26.95
C THR A 350 22.68 -16.83 -25.69
N LEU A 351 23.05 -17.61 -24.67
CA LEU A 351 22.35 -17.64 -23.38
C LEU A 351 22.34 -16.28 -22.69
N GLY A 352 23.49 -15.57 -22.69
CA GLY A 352 23.61 -14.22 -22.15
C GLY A 352 22.65 -13.24 -22.83
N VAL A 353 22.61 -13.25 -24.17
CA VAL A 353 21.67 -12.42 -24.96
C VAL A 353 20.22 -12.75 -24.64
N LEU A 354 19.86 -14.04 -24.54
CA LEU A 354 18.50 -14.47 -24.20
C LEU A 354 18.10 -14.03 -22.78
N LEU A 355 19.01 -14.11 -21.81
CA LEU A 355 18.77 -13.65 -20.45
C LEU A 355 18.62 -12.13 -20.39
N GLU A 356 19.48 -11.37 -21.06
CA GLU A 356 19.36 -9.91 -21.15
C GLU A 356 18.03 -9.49 -21.80
N ALA A 357 17.61 -10.16 -22.87
CA ALA A 357 16.31 -9.94 -23.51
C ALA A 357 15.13 -10.27 -22.56
N ALA A 358 15.21 -11.38 -21.83
CA ALA A 358 14.20 -11.76 -20.86
C ALA A 358 14.10 -10.77 -19.68
N LEU A 359 15.24 -10.28 -19.18
CA LEU A 359 15.30 -9.23 -18.15
C LEU A 359 14.70 -7.91 -18.66
N ALA A 360 15.03 -7.51 -19.90
CA ALA A 360 14.46 -6.31 -20.52
C ALA A 360 12.93 -6.45 -20.69
N ALA A 361 12.44 -7.60 -21.15
CA ALA A 361 11.01 -7.87 -21.26
C ALA A 361 10.31 -7.82 -19.88
N CYS A 362 10.95 -8.36 -18.84
CA CYS A 362 10.44 -8.29 -17.46
C CYS A 362 10.39 -6.84 -16.96
N ALA A 363 11.43 -6.04 -17.20
CA ALA A 363 11.47 -4.62 -16.85
C ALA A 363 10.37 -3.82 -17.57
N VAL A 364 10.14 -4.08 -18.86
CA VAL A 364 9.01 -3.48 -19.61
C VAL A 364 7.67 -3.88 -19.00
N ALA A 365 7.49 -5.14 -18.61
CA ALA A 365 6.28 -5.60 -17.94
C ALA A 365 6.06 -4.89 -16.58
N VAL A 366 7.12 -4.70 -15.79
CA VAL A 366 7.10 -3.93 -14.54
C VAL A 366 6.62 -2.49 -14.80
N VAL A 367 7.26 -1.79 -15.74
CA VAL A 367 6.88 -0.40 -16.08
C VAL A 367 5.44 -0.34 -16.58
N TRP A 368 5.02 -1.28 -17.43
CA TRP A 368 3.64 -1.38 -17.89
C TRP A 368 2.65 -1.57 -16.74
N VAL A 369 2.96 -2.42 -15.76
CA VAL A 369 2.13 -2.63 -14.57
C VAL A 369 1.99 -1.34 -13.75
N VAL A 370 3.08 -0.57 -13.61
CA VAL A 370 3.07 0.73 -12.91
C VAL A 370 2.26 1.77 -13.69
N CYS A 371 2.41 1.80 -15.02
CA CYS A 371 1.69 2.68 -15.92
C CYS A 371 0.20 2.37 -16.01
N ARG A 372 -0.18 1.09 -15.85
CA ARG A 372 -1.58 0.66 -15.91
C ARG A 372 -2.45 1.36 -14.86
N ARG A 373 -3.70 1.58 -15.25
CA ARG A 373 -4.67 2.37 -14.48
C ARG A 373 -4.90 1.77 -13.08
N GLY A 374 -4.88 2.62 -12.05
CA GLY A 374 -4.68 2.16 -10.67
C GLY A 374 -5.89 2.17 -9.74
N ARG A 375 -6.90 3.03 -9.93
CA ARG A 375 -7.98 3.16 -8.94
C ARG A 375 -9.21 3.84 -9.52
N SER A 376 -10.39 3.35 -9.17
CA SER A 376 -11.67 4.06 -9.33
C SER A 376 -12.17 4.43 -7.94
N GLU A 377 -12.32 5.71 -7.64
CA GLU A 377 -12.89 6.15 -6.36
C GLU A 377 -14.39 5.87 -6.26
N ARG A 378 -15.06 5.60 -7.39
CA ARG A 378 -16.51 5.47 -7.48
C ARG A 378 -17.03 4.04 -7.28
N ARG A 379 -16.15 3.03 -7.30
CA ARG A 379 -16.56 1.61 -7.21
C ARG A 379 -15.54 0.82 -6.41
N LEU A 380 -16.01 -0.13 -5.60
CA LEU A 380 -15.17 -1.12 -4.93
C LEU A 380 -14.59 -2.08 -5.98
N ASP A 381 -13.29 -2.04 -6.19
CA ASP A 381 -12.61 -2.92 -7.15
C ASP A 381 -12.21 -4.24 -6.45
N ARG A 382 -13.11 -5.23 -6.53
CA ARG A 382 -12.95 -6.54 -5.85
C ARG A 382 -12.18 -7.58 -6.67
N GLN A 383 -11.99 -7.38 -7.98
CA GLN A 383 -11.26 -8.33 -8.83
C GLN A 383 -9.75 -8.09 -8.73
N LEU A 384 -9.07 -8.92 -7.95
CA LEU A 384 -7.61 -8.97 -7.95
C LEU A 384 -7.13 -9.57 -9.28
N ASP A 385 -6.20 -8.89 -9.95
CA ASP A 385 -5.37 -9.50 -11.00
C ASP A 385 -4.35 -10.44 -10.31
N GLU A 386 -4.85 -11.48 -9.62
CA GLU A 386 -4.03 -12.39 -8.79
C GLU A 386 -2.89 -13.00 -9.58
N ARG A 387 -3.15 -13.28 -10.87
CA ARG A 387 -2.15 -13.79 -11.81
C ARG A 387 -0.97 -12.82 -11.92
N PHE A 388 -1.18 -11.51 -12.05
CA PHE A 388 -0.06 -10.56 -12.17
C PHE A 388 0.64 -10.34 -10.83
N VAL A 389 -0.13 -10.18 -9.75
CA VAL A 389 0.42 -9.94 -8.40
C VAL A 389 1.32 -11.09 -7.95
N ARG A 390 0.97 -12.33 -8.31
CA ARG A 390 1.75 -13.53 -7.95
C ARG A 390 2.82 -13.90 -8.98
N ARG A 391 2.52 -13.83 -10.29
CA ARG A 391 3.43 -14.31 -11.34
C ARG A 391 4.59 -13.35 -11.58
N LEU A 392 4.40 -12.04 -11.52
CA LEU A 392 5.47 -11.10 -11.88
C LEU A 392 6.69 -11.20 -10.94
N PRO A 393 6.54 -11.19 -9.60
CA PRO A 393 7.67 -11.41 -8.70
C PRO A 393 8.28 -12.82 -8.83
N LEU A 394 7.45 -13.83 -9.09
CA LEU A 394 7.92 -15.20 -9.30
C LEU A 394 8.78 -15.32 -10.56
N VAL A 395 8.35 -14.73 -11.68
CA VAL A 395 9.12 -14.68 -12.92
C VAL A 395 10.44 -13.95 -12.69
N ALA A 396 10.43 -12.81 -12.02
CA ALA A 396 11.65 -12.08 -11.68
C ALA A 396 12.60 -12.90 -10.78
N LEU A 397 12.06 -13.68 -9.84
CA LEU A 397 12.84 -14.57 -8.98
C LEU A 397 13.45 -15.75 -9.77
N VAL A 398 12.69 -16.35 -10.68
CA VAL A 398 13.20 -17.42 -11.57
C VAL A 398 14.28 -16.86 -12.49
N LEU A 399 14.07 -15.68 -13.08
CA LEU A 399 15.09 -15.02 -13.89
C LEU A 399 16.36 -14.71 -13.08
N LEU A 400 16.22 -14.22 -11.84
CA LEU A 400 17.35 -14.05 -10.95
C LEU A 400 18.10 -15.36 -10.76
N ALA A 401 17.41 -16.46 -10.39
CA ALA A 401 18.04 -17.76 -10.22
C ALA A 401 18.79 -18.23 -11.49
N LEU A 402 18.20 -18.08 -12.67
CA LEU A 402 18.83 -18.41 -13.94
C LEU A 402 20.07 -17.55 -14.21
N CYS A 403 20.01 -16.25 -13.91
CA CYS A 403 21.15 -15.33 -14.01
C CYS A 403 22.28 -15.70 -13.04
N LEU A 404 21.96 -16.15 -11.82
CA LEU A 404 22.95 -16.62 -10.85
C LEU A 404 23.64 -17.90 -11.33
N LEU A 405 22.87 -18.86 -11.85
CA LEU A 405 23.42 -20.09 -12.43
C LEU A 405 24.31 -19.79 -13.64
N TYR A 406 23.86 -18.90 -14.53
CA TYR A 406 24.61 -18.46 -15.69
C TYR A 406 25.92 -17.76 -15.31
N ALA A 407 25.89 -16.86 -14.31
CA ALA A 407 27.08 -16.17 -13.84
C ALA A 407 28.04 -17.10 -13.10
N ALA A 408 27.54 -18.03 -12.28
CA ALA A 408 28.33 -19.00 -11.53
C ALA A 408 28.97 -20.09 -12.41
N TRP A 409 28.55 -20.20 -13.67
CA TRP A 409 29.14 -21.12 -14.63
C TRP A 409 30.63 -20.85 -14.82
N GLU A 410 31.41 -21.92 -14.87
CA GLU A 410 32.86 -21.84 -14.92
C GLU A 410 33.37 -21.28 -16.25
N ARG A 411 34.27 -20.30 -16.17
CA ARG A 411 34.86 -19.59 -17.30
C ARG A 411 36.37 -19.50 -17.10
N PRO A 412 37.16 -20.35 -17.79
CA PRO A 412 38.61 -20.30 -17.70
C PRO A 412 39.17 -18.93 -18.12
N GLY A 413 40.13 -18.41 -17.36
CA GLY A 413 40.78 -17.12 -17.65
C GLY A 413 39.93 -15.87 -17.35
N TRP A 414 38.74 -16.03 -16.72
CA TRP A 414 37.98 -14.86 -16.28
C TRP A 414 38.53 -14.32 -14.96
N GLU A 415 39.16 -13.16 -15.04
CA GLU A 415 39.68 -12.44 -13.88
C GLU A 415 38.92 -11.13 -13.65
N SER A 416 38.74 -10.77 -12.37
CA SER A 416 38.18 -9.50 -11.94
C SER A 416 39.28 -8.43 -11.96
N SER A 417 39.08 -7.37 -12.75
CA SER A 417 39.97 -6.20 -12.77
C SER A 417 39.18 -4.91 -12.94
N GLY A 418 39.69 -3.82 -12.37
CA GLY A 418 39.03 -2.52 -12.37
C GLY A 418 37.63 -2.54 -11.74
N ARG A 419 36.78 -1.60 -12.15
CA ARG A 419 35.37 -1.56 -11.74
C ARG A 419 34.55 -2.64 -12.46
N LEU A 420 33.50 -3.11 -11.79
CA LEU A 420 32.50 -3.98 -12.38
C LEU A 420 31.88 -3.29 -13.62
N PRO A 421 31.84 -3.95 -14.79
CA PRO A 421 31.31 -3.34 -16.01
C PRO A 421 29.81 -2.99 -15.91
N GLY A 422 29.48 -1.73 -15.62
CA GLY A 422 28.08 -1.30 -15.46
C GLY A 422 27.85 0.12 -14.93
N ASP A 423 28.91 0.90 -14.71
CA ASP A 423 28.95 2.17 -13.95
C ASP A 423 28.01 3.30 -14.46
N ALA A 424 27.51 3.21 -15.70
CA ALA A 424 26.62 4.23 -16.28
C ALA A 424 25.17 4.22 -15.72
N THR A 425 24.80 3.22 -14.91
CA THR A 425 23.43 3.03 -14.42
C THR A 425 22.98 4.15 -13.47
N PHE A 426 23.84 4.63 -12.56
CA PHE A 426 23.51 5.73 -11.64
C PHE A 426 23.24 7.03 -12.36
N GLY A 427 24.10 7.39 -13.31
CA GLY A 427 23.90 8.59 -14.14
C GLY A 427 22.58 8.53 -14.89
N GLY A 428 22.27 7.36 -15.50
CA GLY A 428 20.99 7.15 -16.19
C GLY A 428 19.77 7.29 -15.28
N VAL A 429 19.80 6.66 -14.09
CA VAL A 429 18.71 6.74 -13.12
C VAL A 429 18.51 8.17 -12.61
N ALA A 430 19.60 8.88 -12.28
CA ALA A 430 19.55 10.27 -11.83
C ALA A 430 18.97 11.21 -12.91
N LEU A 431 19.35 11.03 -14.17
CA LEU A 431 18.79 11.80 -15.29
C LEU A 431 17.29 11.54 -15.46
N VAL A 432 16.85 10.28 -15.37
CA VAL A 432 15.43 9.92 -15.43
C VAL A 432 14.66 10.54 -14.27
N GLN A 433 15.21 10.49 -13.04
CA GLN A 433 14.60 11.11 -11.86
C GLN A 433 14.47 12.62 -12.00
N GLY A 434 15.52 13.31 -12.45
CA GLY A 434 15.48 14.74 -12.72
C GLY A 434 14.41 15.10 -13.75
N LEU A 435 14.33 14.34 -14.84
CA LEU A 435 13.28 14.52 -15.86
C LEU A 435 11.88 14.29 -15.28
N LEU A 436 11.68 13.24 -14.46
CA LEU A 436 10.40 12.96 -13.80
C LEU A 436 9.98 14.12 -12.90
N VAL A 437 10.89 14.70 -12.12
CA VAL A 437 10.62 15.87 -11.25
C VAL A 437 10.27 17.10 -12.09
N ILE A 438 11.00 17.38 -13.17
CA ILE A 438 10.72 18.51 -14.07
C ILE A 438 9.32 18.38 -14.70
N VAL A 439 9.00 17.20 -15.24
CA VAL A 439 7.68 16.95 -15.83
C VAL A 439 6.58 17.01 -14.75
N LEU A 440 6.85 16.49 -13.55
CA LEU A 440 5.92 16.58 -12.42
C LEU A 440 5.65 18.04 -12.02
N ALA A 441 6.68 18.90 -12.01
CA ALA A 441 6.55 20.33 -11.76
C ALA A 441 5.71 21.04 -12.83
N ALA A 442 5.94 20.75 -14.11
CA ALA A 442 5.14 21.30 -15.21
C ALA A 442 3.66 20.90 -15.08
N VAL A 443 3.40 19.61 -14.79
CA VAL A 443 2.04 19.10 -14.58
C VAL A 443 1.38 19.74 -13.36
N ALA A 444 2.11 19.88 -12.25
CA ALA A 444 1.62 20.53 -11.04
C ALA A 444 1.26 21.99 -11.29
N HIS A 445 2.10 22.73 -12.02
CA HIS A 445 1.87 24.11 -12.40
C HIS A 445 0.63 24.28 -13.27
N VAL A 446 0.43 23.39 -14.26
CA VAL A 446 -0.78 23.37 -15.10
C VAL A 446 -2.03 23.12 -14.25
N LEU A 447 -1.98 22.19 -13.30
CA LEU A 447 -3.11 21.93 -12.39
C LEU A 447 -3.40 23.16 -11.52
N HIS A 448 -2.37 23.76 -10.91
CA HIS A 448 -2.53 24.93 -10.06
C HIS A 448 -3.12 26.14 -10.80
N ARG A 449 -2.62 26.44 -12.00
CA ARG A 449 -3.16 27.55 -12.81
C ARG A 449 -4.63 27.39 -13.18
N THR A 450 -5.14 26.17 -13.21
CA THR A 450 -6.53 25.91 -13.61
C THR A 450 -7.53 26.04 -12.47
N ASP A 451 -7.09 25.91 -11.22
CA ASP A 451 -7.93 26.12 -10.04
C ASP A 451 -7.04 26.58 -8.87
N PRO A 452 -6.63 27.87 -8.87
CA PRO A 452 -5.68 28.38 -7.88
C PRO A 452 -6.30 28.37 -6.47
N ASP A 453 -5.86 27.42 -5.64
CA ASP A 453 -6.23 27.35 -4.23
C ASP A 453 -5.26 28.17 -3.37
N ARG A 454 -5.78 29.07 -2.52
CA ARG A 454 -5.01 29.84 -1.55
C ARG A 454 -4.26 28.98 -0.54
N ARG A 455 -4.69 27.74 -0.32
CA ARG A 455 -4.04 26.77 0.58
C ARG A 455 -2.94 25.94 -0.11
N SER A 456 -2.70 26.15 -1.40
CA SER A 456 -1.69 25.38 -2.14
C SER A 456 -0.27 25.79 -1.74
N VAL A 457 0.51 24.81 -1.27
CA VAL A 457 1.92 25.00 -0.90
C VAL A 457 2.76 25.33 -2.14
N LEU A 458 3.62 26.35 -2.04
CA LEU A 458 4.52 26.80 -3.10
C LEU A 458 3.82 27.05 -4.46
N ARG A 459 2.62 27.66 -4.45
CA ARG A 459 1.81 27.88 -5.67
C ARG A 459 1.61 26.57 -6.47
N GLY A 460 1.35 25.48 -5.75
CA GLY A 460 1.11 24.15 -6.30
C GLY A 460 2.36 23.30 -6.56
N LEU A 461 3.57 23.81 -6.30
CA LEU A 461 4.83 23.07 -6.48
C LEU A 461 5.25 22.23 -5.25
N GLY A 462 4.42 22.17 -4.21
CA GLY A 462 4.73 21.40 -2.99
C GLY A 462 5.09 19.93 -3.27
N GLY A 463 4.31 19.23 -4.10
CA GLY A 463 4.61 17.83 -4.42
C GLY A 463 5.91 17.61 -5.22
N PRO A 464 6.17 18.36 -6.31
CA PRO A 464 7.46 18.33 -7.00
C PRO A 464 8.66 18.62 -6.09
N ALA A 465 8.56 19.62 -5.20
CA ALA A 465 9.62 19.95 -4.26
C ALA A 465 9.91 18.79 -3.30
N VAL A 466 8.85 18.13 -2.80
CA VAL A 466 8.99 16.95 -1.92
C VAL A 466 9.51 15.73 -2.69
N ALA A 467 9.16 15.55 -3.96
CA ALA A 467 9.69 14.46 -4.78
C ALA A 467 11.17 14.62 -5.18
N MET A 468 11.74 15.82 -5.01
CA MET A 468 13.16 16.12 -5.23
C MET A 468 14.04 15.77 -4.03
N LEU A 469 13.46 15.73 -2.83
CA LEU A 469 14.12 15.30 -1.59
C LEU A 469 14.33 13.78 -1.60
#